data_AF-A0A2M7WMF4-F1
#
_entry.id   AF-A0A2M7WMF4-F1
#
_cell.length_a   1.000
_cell.length_b   1.000
_cell.length_c   1.000
_cell.angle_alpha   90.00
_cell.angle_beta   90.00
_cell.angle_gamma   90.00
#
_symmetry.space_group_name_H-M   'P 1'
#
loop_
_entity.id
_entity.type
_entity.pdbx_description
1 polymer ?
#
loop_
_entity_poly.entity_id
_entity_poly.type
_entity_poly.pdbx_seq_one_letter_code
_entity_poly.pdbx_strand_id
1 'polypeptide(L)'
;DVVLHIPVTKEACPLNLAPTASTTATLALGDALAVVILNHRGFREEDFARVHPAGSLGRKLLRVTDVMHQGEDLPLVDHLASLRDAIMEMSSHRLGITGVTENDHLVGCLSDGDLRRILESGHMDLDAPVQSLMHRNPMFITAGKLASEALLVMEERKIMVLFVLDEQQQLRGVVHMHDILQGGLA
;
A
#
# COMPACT_ATOMS: atom_id res chain seq x y z
N ASP A 1 35.07 -3.92 -28.65
CA ASP A 1 34.22 -5.13 -28.55
C ASP A 1 34.84 -6.14 -27.61
N VAL A 2 34.01 -6.85 -26.84
CA VAL A 2 34.43 -7.94 -25.95
C VAL A 2 33.68 -9.20 -26.36
N VAL A 3 34.39 -10.30 -26.56
CA VAL A 3 33.81 -11.60 -26.91
C VAL A 3 33.64 -12.42 -25.65
N LEU A 4 32.41 -12.81 -25.34
CA LEU A 4 32.11 -13.76 -24.27
C LEU A 4 32.10 -15.17 -24.86
N HIS A 5 33.24 -15.85 -24.75
CA HIS A 5 33.46 -17.14 -25.40
C HIS A 5 32.85 -18.29 -24.60
N ILE A 6 31.85 -18.97 -25.17
CA ILE A 6 31.13 -20.12 -24.58
C ILE A 6 31.25 -21.36 -25.48
N PRO A 7 32.42 -22.01 -25.54
CA PRO A 7 32.64 -23.13 -26.44
C PRO A 7 31.86 -24.36 -25.99
N VAL A 8 31.08 -24.93 -26.90
CA VAL A 8 30.42 -26.23 -26.72
C VAL A 8 30.93 -27.18 -27.80
N THR A 9 31.71 -28.16 -27.39
CA THR A 9 32.36 -29.11 -28.31
C THR A 9 31.49 -30.32 -28.64
N LYS A 10 30.44 -30.58 -27.85
CA LYS A 10 29.52 -31.70 -28.03
C LYS A 10 28.15 -31.38 -27.44
N GLU A 11 27.11 -31.71 -28.19
CA GLU A 11 25.73 -31.63 -27.76
C GLU A 11 25.32 -32.87 -26.97
N ALA A 12 24.33 -32.71 -26.09
CA ALA A 12 23.71 -33.83 -25.38
C ALA A 12 22.84 -34.70 -26.31
N CYS A 13 22.37 -34.13 -27.42
CA CYS A 13 21.71 -34.86 -28.49
C CYS A 13 22.61 -35.99 -29.03
N PRO A 14 22.15 -37.26 -29.06
CA PRO A 14 22.98 -38.38 -29.53
C PRO A 14 23.50 -38.23 -30.97
N LEU A 15 22.77 -37.50 -31.82
CA LEU A 15 23.14 -37.21 -33.20
C LEU A 15 23.96 -35.92 -33.36
N ASN A 16 24.15 -35.16 -32.27
CA ASN A 16 24.83 -33.86 -32.28
C ASN A 16 24.22 -32.80 -33.22
N LEU A 17 22.93 -32.94 -33.56
CA LEU A 17 22.23 -32.05 -34.49
C LEU A 17 21.36 -31.01 -33.77
N ALA A 18 20.73 -31.40 -32.67
CA ALA A 18 19.87 -30.50 -31.92
C ALA A 18 20.71 -29.69 -30.92
N PRO A 19 20.55 -28.35 -30.87
CA PRO A 19 21.27 -27.50 -29.94
C PRO A 19 20.69 -27.71 -28.54
N THR A 20 21.43 -28.40 -27.70
CA THR A 20 21.01 -28.85 -26.37
C THR A 20 21.94 -28.29 -25.30
N ALA A 21 23.24 -28.56 -25.43
CA ALA A 21 24.28 -27.99 -24.58
C ALA A 21 24.58 -26.54 -24.96
N SER A 22 24.61 -26.22 -26.27
CA SER A 22 24.90 -24.85 -26.76
C SER A 22 23.83 -23.83 -26.38
N THR A 23 22.55 -24.18 -26.52
CA THR A 23 21.42 -23.34 -26.08
C THR A 23 21.43 -23.14 -24.57
N THR A 24 21.68 -24.21 -23.80
CA THR A 24 21.79 -24.12 -22.33
C THR A 24 22.95 -23.24 -21.89
N ALA A 25 24.13 -23.38 -22.50
CA ALA A 25 25.30 -22.55 -22.21
C ALA A 25 25.04 -21.06 -22.54
N THR A 26 24.34 -20.80 -23.64
CA THR A 26 23.96 -19.43 -24.05
C THR A 26 22.96 -18.82 -23.07
N LEU A 27 21.94 -19.57 -22.65
CA LEU A 27 20.96 -19.11 -21.65
C LEU A 27 21.65 -18.80 -20.31
N ALA A 28 22.52 -19.70 -19.83
CA ALA A 28 23.26 -19.49 -18.59
C ALA A 28 24.15 -18.25 -18.64
N LEU A 29 24.81 -17.99 -19.78
CA LEU A 29 25.58 -16.76 -19.97
C LEU A 29 24.68 -15.51 -19.92
N GLY A 30 23.51 -15.57 -20.58
CA GLY A 30 22.53 -14.48 -20.56
C GLY A 30 22.05 -14.16 -19.13
N ASP A 31 21.68 -15.18 -18.37
CA ASP A 31 21.27 -15.03 -16.97
C ASP A 31 22.39 -14.46 -16.11
N ALA A 32 23.62 -14.96 -16.27
CA ALA A 32 24.78 -14.45 -15.53
C ALA A 32 25.01 -12.96 -15.81
N LEU A 33 24.93 -12.52 -17.07
CA LEU A 33 25.05 -11.11 -17.44
C LEU A 33 23.94 -10.26 -16.83
N ALA A 34 22.68 -10.73 -16.90
CA ALA A 34 21.55 -10.03 -16.31
C ALA A 34 21.74 -9.83 -14.80
N VAL A 35 22.12 -10.90 -14.08
CA VAL A 35 22.37 -10.86 -12.63
C VAL A 35 23.54 -9.95 -12.28
N VAL A 36 24.64 -9.99 -13.03
CA VAL A 36 25.79 -9.09 -12.81
C VAL A 36 25.40 -7.63 -13.02
N ILE A 37 24.61 -7.33 -14.06
CA ILE A 37 24.12 -5.96 -14.31
C ILE A 37 23.19 -5.50 -13.18
N LEU A 38 22.27 -6.36 -12.72
CA LEU A 38 21.38 -6.05 -11.59
C LEU A 38 22.20 -5.71 -10.34
N ASN A 39 23.18 -6.55 -9.99
CA ASN A 39 24.06 -6.31 -8.84
C ASN A 39 24.90 -5.04 -9.00
N HIS A 40 25.48 -4.81 -10.17
CA HIS A 40 26.31 -3.63 -10.42
C HIS A 40 25.51 -2.32 -10.37
N ARG A 41 24.25 -2.35 -10.79
CA ARG A 41 23.32 -1.23 -10.65
C ARG A 41 22.77 -1.06 -9.23
N GLY A 42 23.12 -1.97 -8.31
CA GLY A 42 22.58 -1.99 -6.95
C GLY A 42 21.07 -2.21 -6.92
N PHE A 43 20.52 -2.96 -7.87
CA PHE A 43 19.08 -3.20 -7.99
C PHE A 43 18.57 -3.95 -6.75
N ARG A 44 17.63 -3.34 -6.02
CA ARG A 44 17.12 -3.86 -4.75
C ARG A 44 15.74 -4.49 -4.90
N GLU A 45 15.31 -5.18 -3.85
CA GLU A 45 13.95 -5.70 -3.72
C GLU A 45 12.90 -4.60 -3.91
N GLU A 46 13.14 -3.39 -3.36
CA GLU A 46 12.23 -2.25 -3.53
C GLU A 46 12.12 -1.79 -4.99
N ASP A 47 13.22 -1.86 -5.75
CA ASP A 47 13.21 -1.56 -7.18
C ASP A 47 12.42 -2.60 -7.97
N PHE A 48 12.54 -3.88 -7.59
CA PHE A 48 11.74 -4.96 -8.18
C PHE A 48 10.24 -4.72 -7.99
N ALA A 49 9.84 -4.31 -6.78
CA ALA A 49 8.44 -4.00 -6.48
C ALA A 49 7.89 -2.86 -7.32
N ARG A 50 8.68 -1.80 -7.49
CA ARG A 50 8.29 -0.63 -8.27
C ARG A 50 8.11 -0.93 -9.77
N VAL A 51 8.97 -1.78 -10.34
CA VAL A 51 8.90 -2.11 -11.79
C VAL A 51 8.03 -3.33 -12.11
N HIS A 52 7.67 -4.13 -11.11
CA HIS A 52 6.78 -5.29 -11.26
C HIS A 52 5.72 -5.33 -10.14
N PRO A 53 4.90 -4.29 -9.97
CA PRO A 53 3.93 -4.22 -8.87
C PRO A 53 2.89 -5.35 -8.94
N ALA A 54 2.53 -5.80 -10.14
CA ALA A 54 1.60 -6.90 -10.35
C ALA A 54 2.22 -8.30 -10.10
N GLY A 55 3.54 -8.43 -9.96
CA GLY A 55 4.21 -9.72 -9.76
C GLY A 55 4.30 -10.11 -8.28
N SER A 56 4.15 -11.39 -7.95
CA SER A 56 4.03 -11.91 -6.56
C SER A 56 5.09 -11.40 -5.57
N LEU A 57 6.31 -11.11 -6.03
CA LEU A 57 7.37 -10.53 -5.21
C LEU A 57 7.18 -9.02 -4.99
N GLY A 58 6.81 -8.26 -6.03
CA GLY A 58 6.50 -6.85 -5.89
C GLY A 58 5.30 -6.60 -4.98
N ARG A 59 4.28 -7.46 -5.08
CA ARG A 59 3.13 -7.49 -4.16
C ARG A 59 3.53 -7.61 -2.69
N LYS A 60 4.56 -8.41 -2.40
CA LYS A 60 5.05 -8.66 -1.02
C LYS A 60 5.88 -7.51 -0.45
N LEU A 61 6.39 -6.62 -1.31
CA LEU A 61 7.37 -5.61 -0.95
C LEU A 61 6.82 -4.18 -1.01
N LEU A 62 5.57 -3.99 -1.47
CA LEU A 62 4.87 -2.71 -1.40
C LEU A 62 4.75 -2.23 0.04
N ARG A 63 5.11 -0.97 0.29
CA ARG A 63 4.92 -0.31 1.58
C ARG A 63 3.61 0.44 1.61
N VAL A 64 3.10 0.69 2.81
CA VAL A 64 1.89 1.51 3.01
C VAL A 64 2.06 2.90 2.40
N THR A 65 3.27 3.48 2.52
CA THR A 65 3.63 4.78 1.93
C THR A 65 3.50 4.84 0.41
N ASP A 66 3.59 3.71 -0.28
CA ASP A 66 3.48 3.64 -1.75
C ASP A 66 2.02 3.67 -2.24
N VAL A 67 1.05 3.39 -1.36
CA VAL A 67 -0.38 3.21 -1.70
C VAL A 67 -1.34 4.06 -0.87
N MET A 68 -0.83 4.85 0.09
CA MET A 68 -1.66 5.72 0.94
C MET A 68 -1.98 7.06 0.28
N HIS A 69 -3.15 7.61 0.61
CA HIS A 69 -3.52 9.00 0.34
C HIS A 69 -2.82 9.94 1.33
N GLN A 70 -2.41 11.12 0.87
CA GLN A 70 -1.60 12.08 1.63
C GLN A 70 -1.95 13.53 1.25
N GLY A 71 -1.52 14.48 2.06
CA GLY A 71 -1.71 15.91 1.78
C GLY A 71 -3.18 16.28 1.68
N GLU A 72 -3.59 16.93 0.59
CA GLU A 72 -4.98 17.34 0.34
C GLU A 72 -5.95 16.17 0.19
N ASP A 73 -5.46 14.93 -0.05
CA ASP A 73 -6.33 13.75 -0.16
C ASP A 73 -6.66 13.11 1.20
N LEU A 74 -6.16 13.67 2.31
CA LEU A 74 -6.47 13.24 3.66
C LEU A 74 -7.83 13.81 4.11
N PRO A 75 -8.85 12.96 4.37
CA PRO A 75 -10.12 13.43 4.89
C PRO A 75 -9.95 13.81 6.36
N LEU A 76 -9.89 15.11 6.66
CA LEU A 76 -9.64 15.61 8.01
C LEU A 76 -10.57 16.77 8.36
N VAL A 77 -11.04 16.77 9.60
CA VAL A 77 -11.76 17.89 10.20
C VAL A 77 -11.19 18.26 11.56
N ASP A 78 -11.37 19.51 11.96
CA ASP A 78 -11.08 19.93 13.33
C ASP A 78 -12.10 19.35 14.32
N HIS A 79 -11.67 19.08 15.55
CA HIS A 79 -12.51 18.53 16.62
C HIS A 79 -13.76 19.34 16.96
N LEU A 80 -13.77 20.65 16.69
CA LEU A 80 -14.93 21.53 16.88
C LEU A 80 -15.80 21.67 15.63
N ALA A 81 -15.41 21.08 14.50
CA ALA A 81 -16.22 21.08 13.28
C ALA A 81 -17.57 20.40 13.52
N SER A 82 -18.58 20.81 12.76
CA SER A 82 -19.91 20.23 12.87
C SER A 82 -19.96 18.82 12.29
N LEU A 83 -20.94 18.01 12.71
CA LEU A 83 -21.21 16.72 12.07
C LEU A 83 -21.47 16.89 10.56
N ARG A 84 -22.14 17.97 10.14
CA ARG A 84 -22.34 18.29 8.72
C ARG A 84 -21.02 18.42 7.96
N ASP A 85 -20.05 19.15 8.51
CA ASP A 85 -18.75 19.35 7.86
C ASP A 85 -18.02 18.02 7.72
N ALA A 86 -18.04 17.18 8.77
CA ALA A 86 -17.46 15.85 8.74
C ALA A 86 -18.09 14.95 7.65
N ILE A 87 -19.42 15.00 7.46
CA ILE A 87 -20.11 14.24 6.41
C ILE A 87 -19.70 14.70 5.01
N MET A 88 -19.57 16.02 4.81
CA MET A 88 -19.14 16.60 3.54
C MET A 88 -17.70 16.19 3.22
N GLU A 89 -16.82 16.25 4.21
CA GLU A 89 -15.43 15.81 4.11
C GLU A 89 -15.34 14.35 3.68
N MET A 90 -16.02 13.44 4.39
CA MET A 90 -16.07 12.01 4.06
C MET A 90 -16.54 11.76 2.61
N SER A 91 -17.56 12.50 2.18
CA SER A 91 -18.15 12.37 0.84
C SER A 91 -17.20 12.83 -0.26
N SER A 92 -16.40 13.88 0.00
CA SER A 92 -15.48 14.45 -0.98
C SER A 92 -14.31 13.52 -1.30
N HIS A 93 -13.78 12.83 -0.29
CA HIS A 93 -12.64 11.90 -0.43
C HIS A 93 -13.04 10.46 -0.78
N ARG A 94 -14.33 10.10 -0.62
CA ARG A 94 -14.88 8.76 -0.96
C ARG A 94 -14.20 7.59 -0.24
N LEU A 95 -13.62 7.84 0.93
CA LEU A 95 -12.98 6.81 1.77
C LEU A 95 -13.92 6.26 2.85
N GLY A 96 -15.12 6.82 3.00
CA GLY A 96 -16.12 6.39 3.99
C GLY A 96 -15.70 6.66 5.44
N ILE A 97 -14.66 7.47 5.64
CA ILE A 97 -14.12 7.87 6.94
C ILE A 97 -13.46 9.25 6.85
N THR A 98 -13.51 10.00 7.95
CA THR A 98 -12.71 11.22 8.16
C THR A 98 -12.00 11.15 9.51
N GLY A 99 -10.78 11.65 9.58
CA GLY A 99 -10.03 11.83 10.81
C GLY A 99 -10.41 13.12 11.51
N VAL A 100 -10.49 13.08 12.83
CA VAL A 100 -10.74 14.26 13.66
C VAL A 100 -9.43 14.67 14.31
N THR A 101 -9.06 15.94 14.14
CA THR A 101 -7.79 16.49 14.60
C THR A 101 -7.97 17.58 15.65
N GLU A 102 -7.03 17.65 16.59
CA GLU A 102 -6.90 18.75 17.55
C GLU A 102 -5.42 19.15 17.57
N ASN A 103 -5.10 20.41 17.23
CA ASN A 103 -3.73 20.90 17.10
C ASN A 103 -2.84 19.96 16.23
N ASP A 104 -3.33 19.58 15.05
CA ASP A 104 -2.69 18.65 14.10
C ASP A 104 -2.50 17.20 14.59
N HIS A 105 -3.03 16.85 15.77
CA HIS A 105 -2.99 15.48 16.28
C HIS A 105 -4.30 14.76 16.01
N LEU A 106 -4.22 13.53 15.50
CA LEU A 106 -5.40 12.68 15.30
C LEU A 106 -5.96 12.23 16.66
N VAL A 107 -7.13 12.77 17.03
CA VAL A 107 -7.81 12.49 18.31
C VAL A 107 -9.02 11.57 18.16
N GLY A 108 -9.45 11.31 16.93
CA GLY A 108 -10.55 10.41 16.65
C GLY A 108 -10.82 10.24 15.16
N CYS A 109 -11.90 9.54 14.84
CA CYS A 109 -12.40 9.42 13.49
C CYS A 109 -13.92 9.26 13.47
N LEU A 110 -14.53 9.53 12.32
CA LEU A 110 -15.93 9.25 12.04
C LEU A 110 -16.04 8.47 10.75
N SER A 111 -16.75 7.33 10.77
CA SER A 111 -16.96 6.46 9.60
C SER A 111 -18.43 6.39 9.18
N ASP A 112 -18.71 5.89 7.97
CA ASP A 112 -20.08 5.62 7.51
C ASP A 112 -20.84 4.70 8.49
N GLY A 113 -20.12 3.76 9.11
CA GLY A 113 -20.67 2.88 10.14
C GLY A 113 -21.10 3.64 11.39
N ASP A 114 -20.35 4.65 11.81
CA ASP A 114 -20.72 5.53 12.93
C ASP A 114 -21.92 6.39 12.56
N LEU A 115 -21.91 6.99 11.36
CA LEU A 115 -23.01 7.81 10.86
C LEU A 115 -24.32 7.03 10.83
N ARG A 116 -24.28 5.78 10.32
CA ARG A 116 -25.44 4.88 10.34
C ARG A 116 -25.93 4.60 11.77
N ARG A 117 -25.04 4.35 12.73
CA ARG A 117 -25.41 4.15 14.15
C ARG A 117 -26.05 5.39 14.77
N ILE A 118 -25.53 6.58 14.45
CA ILE A 118 -26.10 7.86 14.91
C ILE A 118 -27.51 8.04 14.33
N LEU A 119 -27.72 7.77 13.04
CA LEU A 119 -29.04 7.81 12.41
C LEU A 119 -30.04 6.85 13.08
N GLU A 120 -29.62 5.62 13.36
CA GLU A 120 -30.45 4.59 14.03
C GLU A 120 -30.87 5.00 15.45
N SER A 121 -30.11 5.89 16.12
CA SER A 121 -30.47 6.41 17.45
C SER A 121 -31.69 7.36 17.45
N GLY A 122 -32.11 7.82 16.27
CA GLY A 122 -33.27 8.72 16.10
C GLY A 122 -33.02 10.19 16.43
N HIS A 123 -31.81 10.55 16.87
CA HIS A 123 -31.42 11.94 17.16
C HIS A 123 -30.08 12.26 16.48
N MET A 124 -30.16 12.90 15.31
CA MET A 124 -29.00 13.43 14.61
C MET A 124 -29.03 14.95 14.65
N ASP A 125 -28.16 15.53 15.47
CA ASP A 125 -27.88 16.95 15.44
C ASP A 125 -26.70 17.21 14.50
N LEU A 126 -26.99 17.84 13.36
CA LEU A 126 -25.99 18.14 12.33
C LEU A 126 -25.03 19.25 12.74
N ASP A 127 -25.43 20.09 13.69
CA ASP A 127 -24.64 21.22 14.17
C ASP A 127 -23.83 20.87 15.42
N ALA A 128 -24.03 19.65 15.97
CA ALA A 128 -23.25 19.15 17.09
C ALA A 128 -21.76 18.99 16.70
N PRO A 129 -20.83 19.29 17.63
CA PRO A 129 -19.41 19.19 17.37
C PRO A 129 -18.98 17.73 17.25
N VAL A 130 -18.19 17.41 16.22
CA VAL A 130 -17.81 16.04 15.87
C VAL A 130 -17.08 15.32 17.02
N GLN A 131 -16.33 16.03 17.87
CA GLN A 131 -15.68 15.45 19.05
C GLN A 131 -16.63 14.74 20.04
N SER A 132 -17.92 15.09 20.01
CA SER A 132 -18.94 14.48 20.88
C SER A 132 -19.51 13.18 20.30
N LEU A 133 -19.28 12.94 19.01
CA LEU A 133 -19.84 11.82 18.24
C LEU A 133 -18.75 10.88 17.68
N MET A 134 -17.50 11.32 17.63
CA MET A 134 -16.38 10.57 17.04
C MET A 134 -16.00 9.32 17.83
N HIS A 135 -15.40 8.36 17.12
CA HIS A 135 -14.68 7.26 17.74
C HIS A 135 -13.27 7.72 18.15
N ARG A 136 -12.93 7.62 19.44
CA ARG A 136 -11.67 8.14 20.00
C ARG A 136 -10.44 7.25 19.78
N ASN A 137 -10.60 6.05 19.25
CA ASN A 137 -9.50 5.11 19.06
C ASN A 137 -9.38 4.69 17.59
N PRO A 138 -8.95 5.62 16.70
CA PRO A 138 -8.79 5.33 15.29
C PRO A 138 -7.73 4.25 15.11
N MET A 139 -8.00 3.29 14.23
CA MET A 139 -7.04 2.25 13.90
C MET A 139 -5.99 2.80 12.96
N PHE A 140 -4.72 2.50 13.24
CA PHE A 140 -3.61 3.00 12.46
C PHE A 140 -2.54 1.95 12.17
N ILE A 141 -1.66 2.26 11.23
CA ILE A 141 -0.45 1.52 10.92
C ILE A 141 0.73 2.48 10.75
N THR A 142 1.95 2.00 10.99
CA THR A 142 3.17 2.80 10.79
C THR A 142 3.52 2.88 9.29
N ALA A 143 3.90 4.08 8.82
CA ALA A 143 4.24 4.38 7.43
C ALA A 143 5.30 3.45 6.79
N GLY A 144 6.23 2.93 7.59
CA GLY A 144 7.30 2.04 7.12
C GLY A 144 6.88 0.59 6.87
N LYS A 145 5.68 0.17 7.29
CA LYS A 145 5.21 -1.22 7.18
C LYS A 145 4.80 -1.60 5.76
N LEU A 146 4.75 -2.90 5.51
CA LEU A 146 4.28 -3.44 4.24
C LEU A 146 2.76 -3.29 4.08
N ALA A 147 2.31 -3.11 2.85
CA ALA A 147 0.89 -3.05 2.51
C ALA A 147 0.17 -4.38 2.85
N SER A 148 0.87 -5.51 2.78
CA SER A 148 0.38 -6.82 3.22
C SER A 148 0.10 -6.88 4.73
N GLU A 149 0.90 -6.20 5.55
CA GLU A 149 0.64 -6.08 7.00
C GLU A 149 -0.60 -5.21 7.26
N ALA A 150 -0.78 -4.13 6.50
CA ALA A 150 -2.00 -3.32 6.57
C ALA A 150 -3.25 -4.15 6.25
N LEU A 151 -3.19 -4.96 5.19
CA LEU A 151 -4.30 -5.82 4.79
C LEU A 151 -4.65 -6.83 5.88
N LEU A 152 -3.64 -7.45 6.52
CA LEU A 152 -3.88 -8.38 7.64
C LEU A 152 -4.60 -7.70 8.80
N VAL A 153 -4.16 -6.50 9.20
CA VAL A 153 -4.82 -5.72 10.26
C VAL A 153 -6.27 -5.40 9.87
N MET A 154 -6.50 -5.00 8.61
CA MET A 154 -7.84 -4.72 8.09
C MET A 154 -8.76 -5.95 8.15
N GLU A 155 -8.28 -7.12 7.74
CA GLU A 155 -9.03 -8.39 7.79
C GLU A 155 -9.37 -8.82 9.22
N GLU A 156 -8.38 -8.79 10.12
CA GLU A 156 -8.55 -9.18 11.53
C GLU A 156 -9.56 -8.29 12.25
N ARG A 157 -9.50 -6.97 11.96
CA ARG A 157 -10.35 -5.97 12.61
C ARG A 157 -11.66 -5.73 11.86
N LYS A 158 -11.84 -6.33 10.67
CA LYS A 158 -12.99 -6.13 9.78
C LYS A 158 -13.24 -4.66 9.45
N ILE A 159 -12.16 -3.95 9.14
CA ILE A 159 -12.17 -2.54 8.73
C ILE A 159 -11.58 -2.40 7.33
N MET A 160 -11.93 -1.35 6.62
CA MET A 160 -11.47 -1.11 5.25
C MET A 160 -10.41 -0.01 5.16
N VAL A 161 -10.24 0.78 6.22
CA VAL A 161 -9.36 1.95 6.23
C VAL A 161 -8.47 1.94 7.47
N LEU A 162 -7.21 2.33 7.29
CA LEU A 162 -6.25 2.57 8.35
C LEU A 162 -5.66 3.97 8.18
N PHE A 163 -5.56 4.71 9.28
CA PHE A 163 -4.72 5.90 9.32
C PHE A 163 -3.24 5.48 9.33
N VAL A 164 -2.38 6.32 8.78
CA VAL A 164 -0.95 6.04 8.67
C VAL A 164 -0.19 7.05 9.50
N LEU A 165 0.49 6.58 10.55
CA LEU A 165 1.31 7.41 11.41
C LEU A 165 2.80 7.18 11.12
N ASP A 166 3.64 8.20 11.37
CA ASP A 166 5.09 8.00 11.43
C ASP A 166 5.54 7.49 12.81
N GLU A 167 6.86 7.37 13.00
CA GLU A 167 7.46 6.94 14.25
C GLU A 167 7.25 7.95 15.41
N GLN A 168 6.95 9.20 15.09
CA GLN A 168 6.66 10.28 16.04
C GLN A 168 5.15 10.40 16.32
N GLN A 169 4.34 9.42 15.90
CA GLN A 169 2.88 9.40 16.01
C GLN A 169 2.18 10.55 15.29
N GLN A 170 2.83 11.16 14.30
CA GLN A 170 2.21 12.19 13.47
C GLN A 170 1.47 11.55 12.31
N LEU A 171 0.30 12.10 11.99
CA LEU A 171 -0.51 11.62 10.87
C LEU A 171 0.18 11.96 9.54
N ARG A 172 0.39 10.94 8.71
CA ARG A 172 1.05 11.05 7.40
C ARG A 172 0.16 10.69 6.23
N GLY A 173 -0.86 9.87 6.47
CA GLY A 173 -1.71 9.38 5.39
C GLY A 173 -2.90 8.60 5.87
N VAL A 174 -3.68 8.11 4.91
CA VAL A 174 -4.74 7.13 5.10
C VAL A 174 -4.68 6.12 3.97
N VAL A 175 -4.87 4.84 4.27
CA VAL A 175 -4.85 3.78 3.25
C VAL A 175 -6.15 3.01 3.28
N HIS A 176 -6.77 2.86 2.11
CA HIS A 176 -7.96 2.03 1.93
C HIS A 176 -7.59 0.66 1.39
N MET A 177 -8.35 -0.38 1.76
CA MET A 177 -8.14 -1.75 1.31
C MET A 177 -8.10 -1.86 -0.23
N HIS A 178 -8.98 -1.13 -0.92
CA HIS A 178 -8.98 -1.08 -2.38
C HIS A 178 -7.68 -0.52 -2.98
N ASP A 179 -7.02 0.45 -2.34
CA ASP A 179 -5.74 0.99 -2.84
C ASP A 179 -4.66 -0.08 -2.79
N ILE A 180 -4.64 -0.86 -1.69
CA ILE A 180 -3.72 -1.98 -1.49
C ILE A 180 -3.99 -3.09 -2.52
N LEU A 181 -5.26 -3.41 -2.78
CA LEU A 181 -5.66 -4.43 -3.76
C LEU A 181 -5.33 -4.02 -5.20
N GLN A 182 -5.59 -2.77 -5.57
CA GLN A 182 -5.29 -2.23 -6.90
C GLN A 182 -3.80 -1.98 -7.12
N GLY A 183 -3.07 -1.59 -6.07
CA GLY A 183 -1.61 -1.40 -6.10
C GLY A 183 -0.82 -2.68 -6.33
N GLY A 184 -1.46 -3.85 -6.20
CA GLY A 184 -0.87 -5.13 -6.54
C GLY A 184 -1.18 -6.23 -5.53
N LEU A 185 -2.43 -6.48 -5.14
CA LEU A 185 -2.79 -7.69 -4.40
C LEU A 185 -3.97 -8.48 -5.00
N ALA A 186 -4.57 -8.00 -6.09
CA ALA A 186 -5.44 -8.78 -6.97
C ALA A 186 -4.60 -9.56 -7.99
#